data_AF-B8B1P6-F1
#
_entry.id   AF-B8B1P6-F1
#
_cell.length_a   1.000
_cell.length_b   1.000
_cell.length_c   1.000
_cell.angle_alpha   90.00
_cell.angle_beta   90.00
_cell.angle_gamma   90.00
#
_symmetry.space_group_name_H-M   'P 1'
#
loop_
_entity.id
_entity.type
_entity.pdbx_description
1 polymer ?
#
loop_
_entity_poly.entity_id
_entity_poly.type
_entity_poly.pdbx_seq_one_letter_code
_entity_poly.pdbx_strand_id
1 'polypeptide(L)'
;MRGKGCWSKGEEGQEEKIKIKAAGWRQQKKVQFWQAEAERLKQQLHNLEGSQRQLLAHDLSGLEWNDLKSLENQLETSLHNVRLKKDKIMVEQIQELRKKENIMHRENMELHREFNMIRQDSVNFQRKVYGKQDVNGGQGSSVTQNTNTPDDADEIRLELSQPQVPDEKPEAAAKGD
;
A
#
# COMPACT_ATOMS: atom_id res chain seq x y z
N MET A 1 -73.38 -42.81 -43.66
CA MET A 1 -73.05 -42.58 -42.24
C MET A 1 -71.54 -42.64 -42.07
N ARG A 2 -71.01 -41.61 -41.41
CA ARG A 2 -69.66 -41.33 -40.89
C ARG A 2 -68.58 -42.43 -41.07
N GLY A 3 -67.56 -42.08 -41.84
CA GLY A 3 -66.22 -42.61 -41.65
C GLY A 3 -65.57 -42.03 -40.40
N LYS A 4 -65.04 -42.90 -39.55
CA LYS A 4 -64.04 -42.66 -38.49
C LYS A 4 -63.28 -43.98 -38.41
N GLY A 5 -62.01 -44.06 -38.80
CA GLY A 5 -60.89 -43.37 -38.20
C GLY A 5 -60.09 -44.42 -37.44
N CYS A 6 -59.03 -44.96 -38.03
CA CYS A 6 -58.09 -45.84 -37.33
C CYS A 6 -56.78 -45.95 -38.14
N TRP A 7 -56.02 -44.85 -38.23
CA TRP A 7 -54.67 -44.86 -38.81
C TRP A 7 -53.61 -44.29 -37.84
N SER A 8 -53.97 -43.92 -36.61
CA SER A 8 -53.10 -43.09 -35.75
C SER A 8 -51.99 -43.82 -34.99
N LYS A 9 -52.12 -45.12 -34.69
CA LYS A 9 -51.16 -45.81 -33.78
C LYS A 9 -49.79 -46.11 -34.39
N GLY A 10 -49.69 -46.24 -35.71
CA GLY A 10 -48.41 -46.53 -36.40
C GLY A 10 -47.52 -45.29 -36.56
N GLU A 11 -48.15 -44.13 -36.74
CA GLU A 11 -47.47 -42.84 -36.92
C GLU A 11 -46.95 -42.29 -35.58
N GLU A 12 -47.72 -42.40 -34.50
CA GLU A 12 -47.27 -42.00 -33.15
C GLU A 12 -45.99 -42.73 -32.71
N GLY A 13 -45.90 -44.05 -32.97
CA GLY A 13 -44.71 -44.83 -32.62
C GLY A 13 -43.46 -44.52 -33.46
N GLN A 14 -43.62 -43.98 -34.67
CA GLN A 14 -42.50 -43.47 -35.46
C GLN A 14 -42.07 -42.08 -34.99
N GLU A 15 -43.03 -41.22 -34.67
CA GLU A 15 -42.78 -39.88 -34.17
C GLU A 15 -42.02 -39.90 -32.84
N GLU A 16 -42.37 -40.82 -31.94
CA GLU A 16 -41.69 -40.98 -30.66
C GLU A 16 -40.24 -41.48 -30.83
N LYS A 17 -39.99 -42.39 -31.77
CA LYS A 17 -38.63 -42.82 -32.13
C LYS A 17 -37.78 -41.67 -32.68
N ILE A 18 -38.38 -40.78 -33.48
CA ILE A 18 -37.70 -39.59 -34.01
C ILE A 18 -37.37 -38.62 -32.86
N LYS A 19 -38.31 -38.39 -31.94
CA LYS A 19 -38.11 -37.53 -30.76
C LYS A 19 -36.99 -38.05 -29.86
N ILE A 20 -36.95 -39.36 -29.60
CA ILE A 20 -35.90 -40.01 -28.80
C ILE A 20 -34.55 -39.87 -29.48
N LYS A 21 -34.47 -40.15 -30.79
CA LYS A 21 -33.22 -39.96 -31.55
C LYS A 21 -32.77 -38.50 -31.52
N ALA A 22 -33.67 -37.55 -31.75
CA ALA A 22 -33.35 -36.12 -31.70
C ALA A 22 -32.89 -35.67 -30.30
N ALA A 23 -33.48 -36.20 -29.23
CA ALA A 23 -33.03 -35.97 -27.87
C ALA A 23 -31.61 -36.54 -27.65
N GLY A 24 -31.32 -37.75 -28.12
CA GLY A 24 -29.99 -38.34 -28.11
C GLY A 24 -28.95 -37.48 -28.84
N TRP A 25 -29.26 -37.03 -30.05
CA TRP A 25 -28.40 -36.11 -30.81
C TRP A 25 -28.18 -34.78 -30.11
N ARG A 26 -29.21 -34.22 -29.46
CA ARG A 26 -29.09 -32.99 -28.66
C ARG A 26 -28.17 -33.18 -27.46
N GLN A 27 -28.28 -34.29 -26.75
CA GLN A 27 -27.41 -34.59 -25.62
C GLN A 27 -25.97 -34.84 -26.09
N GLN A 28 -25.78 -35.57 -27.18
CA GLN A 28 -24.46 -35.79 -27.77
C GLN A 28 -23.79 -34.46 -28.16
N LYS A 29 -24.53 -33.53 -28.80
CA LYS A 29 -24.00 -32.19 -29.13
C LYS A 29 -23.61 -31.39 -27.89
N LYS A 30 -24.38 -31.46 -26.80
CA LYS A 30 -24.02 -30.79 -25.53
C LYS A 30 -22.74 -31.36 -24.93
N VAL A 31 -22.61 -32.69 -24.91
CA VAL A 31 -21.39 -33.35 -24.40
C VAL A 31 -20.17 -32.93 -25.22
N GLN A 32 -20.30 -32.96 -26.55
CA GLN A 32 -19.22 -32.53 -27.46
C GLN A 32 -18.84 -31.05 -27.26
N PHE A 33 -19.84 -30.18 -27.09
CA PHE A 33 -19.61 -28.77 -26.80
C PHE A 33 -18.83 -28.57 -25.49
N TRP A 34 -19.27 -29.21 -24.39
CA TRP A 34 -18.61 -29.06 -23.10
C TRP A 34 -17.22 -29.70 -23.07
N GLN A 35 -17.02 -30.78 -23.83
CA GLN A 35 -15.71 -31.39 -23.98
C GLN A 35 -14.74 -30.45 -24.70
N ALA A 36 -15.15 -29.87 -25.83
CA ALA A 36 -14.36 -28.90 -26.56
C ALA A 36 -14.07 -27.64 -25.72
N GLU A 37 -15.04 -27.16 -24.96
CA GLU A 37 -14.86 -26.01 -24.08
C GLU A 37 -13.89 -26.31 -22.93
N ALA A 38 -13.96 -27.50 -22.34
CA ALA A 38 -13.01 -27.93 -21.30
C ALA A 38 -11.58 -28.04 -21.86
N GLU A 39 -11.41 -28.58 -23.07
CA GLU A 39 -10.11 -28.65 -23.75
C GLU A 39 -9.56 -27.25 -24.05
N ARG A 40 -10.41 -26.34 -24.55
CA ARG A 40 -10.06 -24.94 -24.80
C ARG A 40 -9.56 -24.25 -23.52
N LEU A 41 -10.29 -24.40 -22.42
CA LEU A 41 -9.90 -23.81 -21.12
C LEU A 41 -8.59 -24.41 -20.59
N LYS A 42 -8.37 -25.72 -20.74
CA LYS A 42 -7.10 -26.36 -20.36
C LYS A 42 -5.92 -25.81 -21.17
N GLN A 43 -6.10 -25.61 -22.47
CA GLN A 43 -5.06 -24.99 -23.31
C GLN A 43 -4.78 -23.55 -22.89
N GLN A 44 -5.81 -22.76 -22.60
CA GLN A 44 -5.62 -21.39 -22.10
C GLN A 44 -4.85 -21.35 -20.79
N LEU A 45 -5.17 -22.25 -19.85
CA LEU A 45 -4.46 -22.38 -18.58
C LEU A 45 -2.98 -22.73 -18.82
N HIS A 46 -2.72 -23.75 -19.64
CA HIS A 46 -1.34 -24.18 -19.94
C HIS A 46 -0.51 -23.06 -20.57
N ASN A 47 -1.09 -22.30 -21.50
CA ASN A 47 -0.43 -21.16 -22.14
C ASN A 47 -0.13 -20.05 -21.12
N LEU A 48 -1.08 -19.77 -20.22
CA LEU A 48 -0.90 -18.76 -19.17
C LEU A 48 0.20 -19.16 -18.19
N GLU A 49 0.22 -20.42 -17.74
CA GLU A 49 1.27 -20.94 -16.87
C GLU A 49 2.64 -20.92 -17.55
N GLY A 50 2.71 -21.25 -18.85
CA GLY A 50 3.93 -21.14 -19.65
C GLY A 50 4.43 -19.70 -19.74
N SER A 51 3.55 -18.76 -20.04
CA SER A 51 3.88 -17.34 -20.07
C SER A 51 4.35 -16.82 -18.70
N GLN A 52 3.73 -17.27 -17.61
CA GLN A 52 4.16 -16.93 -16.26
C GLN A 52 5.58 -17.44 -15.98
N ARG A 53 5.91 -18.68 -16.37
CA ARG A 53 7.27 -19.22 -16.22
C ARG A 53 8.29 -18.40 -16.99
N GLN A 54 7.98 -18.00 -18.22
CA GLN A 54 8.83 -17.14 -19.04
C GLN A 54 9.05 -15.76 -18.40
N LEU A 55 8.00 -15.12 -17.88
CA LEU A 55 8.11 -13.87 -17.13
C LEU A 55 8.98 -14.00 -15.86
N LEU A 56 9.09 -15.21 -15.30
CA LEU A 56 9.98 -15.54 -14.19
C LEU A 56 11.38 -15.99 -14.66
N ALA A 57 11.72 -15.78 -15.93
CA ALA A 57 12.98 -16.17 -16.57
C ALA A 57 13.24 -17.69 -16.60
N HIS A 58 12.18 -18.51 -16.54
CA HIS A 58 12.25 -19.96 -16.72
C HIS A 58 11.83 -20.34 -18.15
N ASP A 59 12.23 -21.52 -18.62
CA ASP A 59 11.83 -22.08 -19.93
C ASP A 59 12.05 -21.12 -21.13
N LEU A 60 13.15 -20.38 -21.13
CA LEU A 60 13.50 -19.43 -22.21
C LEU A 60 14.11 -20.12 -23.45
N SER A 61 14.61 -21.35 -23.28
CA SER A 61 15.16 -22.17 -24.35
C SER A 61 14.04 -22.58 -25.31
N GLY A 62 13.90 -21.85 -26.42
CA GLY A 62 12.85 -22.06 -27.41
C GLY A 62 12.18 -20.77 -27.89
N LEU A 63 12.44 -19.65 -27.22
CA LEU A 63 12.03 -18.32 -27.70
C LEU A 63 12.98 -17.82 -28.78
N GLU A 64 12.43 -17.19 -29.82
CA GLU A 64 13.22 -16.46 -30.78
C GLU A 64 13.73 -15.13 -30.17
N TRP A 65 14.74 -14.54 -30.80
CA TRP A 65 15.30 -13.26 -30.35
C TRP A 65 14.24 -12.16 -30.18
N ASN A 66 13.30 -12.07 -31.12
CA ASN A 66 12.24 -11.06 -31.08
C ASN A 66 11.31 -11.26 -29.87
N ASP A 67 10.97 -12.51 -29.56
CA ASP A 67 10.13 -12.84 -28.42
C ASP A 67 10.86 -12.56 -27.10
N LEU A 68 12.14 -12.89 -27.02
CA LEU A 68 12.98 -12.59 -25.87
C LEU A 68 13.10 -11.08 -25.64
N LYS A 69 13.27 -10.30 -26.72
CA LYS A 69 13.33 -8.84 -26.64
C LYS A 69 12.00 -8.23 -26.21
N SER A 70 10.88 -8.76 -26.70
CA SER A 70 9.54 -8.36 -26.27
C SER A 70 9.32 -8.62 -24.78
N LEU A 71 9.72 -9.81 -24.32
CA LEU A 71 9.64 -10.21 -22.91
C LEU A 71 10.47 -9.30 -22.00
N GLU A 72 11.71 -8.99 -22.41
CA GLU A 72 12.57 -8.04 -21.70
C GLU A 72 11.90 -6.66 -21.59
N ASN A 73 11.42 -6.11 -22.71
CA ASN A 73 10.75 -4.81 -22.73
C ASN A 73 9.49 -4.79 -21.84
N GLN A 74 8.73 -5.89 -21.80
CA GLN A 74 7.55 -6.03 -20.94
C GLN A 74 7.94 -6.02 -19.46
N LEU A 75 8.98 -6.77 -19.08
CA LEU A 75 9.49 -6.81 -17.71
C LEU A 75 10.07 -5.46 -17.29
N GLU A 76 10.85 -4.81 -18.15
CA GLU A 76 11.42 -3.50 -17.89
C GLU A 76 10.32 -2.44 -17.68
N THR A 77 9.33 -2.38 -18.58
CA THR A 77 8.22 -1.44 -18.49
C THR A 77 7.39 -1.67 -17.22
N SER A 78 7.06 -2.93 -16.91
CA SER A 78 6.27 -3.26 -15.72
C SER A 78 7.04 -2.93 -14.43
N LEU A 79 8.34 -3.24 -14.37
CA LEU A 79 9.20 -2.91 -13.24
C LEU A 79 9.33 -1.40 -13.04
N HIS A 80 9.50 -0.65 -14.14
CA HIS A 80 9.51 0.81 -14.11
C HIS A 80 8.21 1.36 -13.52
N ASN A 81 7.06 0.89 -13.99
CA ASN A 81 5.75 1.31 -13.47
C ASN A 81 5.57 0.98 -11.98
N VAL A 82 6.01 -0.21 -11.54
CA VAL A 82 5.97 -0.59 -10.11
C VAL A 82 6.83 0.36 -9.27
N ARG A 83 8.05 0.67 -9.72
CA ARG A 83 8.96 1.60 -9.04
C ARG A 83 8.36 3.00 -8.95
N LEU A 84 7.88 3.54 -10.08
CA LEU A 84 7.20 4.85 -10.11
C LEU A 84 6.04 4.93 -9.12
N LYS A 85 5.19 3.90 -9.08
CA LYS A 85 4.06 3.85 -8.16
C LYS A 85 4.52 3.79 -6.70
N LYS A 86 5.54 2.97 -6.40
CA LYS A 86 6.13 2.87 -5.07
C LYS A 86 6.70 4.21 -4.63
N ASP A 87 7.46 4.88 -5.49
CA ASP A 87 8.09 6.16 -5.20
C ASP A 87 7.06 7.26 -4.96
N LYS A 88 6.00 7.30 -5.80
CA LYS A 88 4.87 8.21 -5.60
C LYS A 88 4.22 8.01 -4.22
N ILE A 89 3.89 6.76 -3.85
CA ILE A 89 3.28 6.45 -2.55
C ILE A 89 4.21 6.83 -1.40
N MET A 90 5.51 6.52 -1.51
CA MET A 90 6.48 6.88 -0.47
C MET A 90 6.59 8.40 -0.29
N VAL A 91 6.61 9.16 -1.39
CA VAL A 91 6.64 10.64 -1.32
C VAL A 91 5.36 11.17 -0.66
N GLU A 92 4.19 10.65 -1.04
CA GLU A 92 2.91 11.03 -0.42
C GLU A 92 2.93 10.75 1.09
N GLN A 93 3.38 9.56 1.51
CA GLN A 93 3.50 9.19 2.92
C GLN A 93 4.48 10.08 3.69
N ILE A 94 5.64 10.40 3.11
CA ILE A 94 6.61 11.32 3.73
C ILE A 94 5.98 12.70 3.93
N GLN A 95 5.23 13.21 2.94
CA GLN A 95 4.57 14.50 3.04
C GLN A 95 3.48 14.51 4.12
N GLU A 96 2.68 13.45 4.21
CA GLU A 96 1.67 13.29 5.26
C GLU A 96 2.29 13.26 6.66
N LEU A 97 3.36 12.48 6.83
CA LEU A 97 4.08 12.40 8.11
C LEU A 97 4.68 13.75 8.51
N ARG A 98 5.31 14.48 7.58
CA ARG A 98 5.82 15.84 7.84
C ARG A 98 4.72 16.82 8.23
N LYS A 99 3.54 16.73 7.61
CA LYS A 99 2.39 17.57 8.00
C LYS A 99 1.95 17.25 9.43
N LYS A 100 1.86 15.97 9.78
CA LYS A 100 1.50 15.52 11.13
C LYS A 100 2.53 15.97 12.17
N GLU A 101 3.81 15.79 11.88
CA GLU A 101 4.92 16.27 12.71
C GLU A 101 4.80 17.77 12.98
N ASN A 102 4.60 18.58 11.94
CA ASN A 102 4.45 20.03 12.08
C ASN A 102 3.25 20.44 12.95
N ILE A 103 2.12 19.74 12.82
CA ILE A 103 0.92 20.01 13.63
C ILE A 103 1.20 19.66 15.09
N MET A 104 1.69 18.44 15.36
CA MET A 104 1.99 18.01 16.73
C MET A 104 3.05 18.88 17.39
N HIS A 105 4.09 19.29 16.65
CA HIS A 105 5.12 20.18 17.17
C HIS A 105 4.53 21.54 17.54
N ARG A 106 3.64 22.10 16.71
CA ARG A 106 2.96 23.37 17.00
C ARG A 106 2.07 23.27 18.25
N GLU A 107 1.24 22.23 18.33
CA GLU A 107 0.37 21.99 19.49
C GLU A 107 1.20 21.80 20.77
N ASN A 108 2.30 21.05 20.68
CA ASN A 108 3.19 20.85 21.81
C ASN A 108 3.82 22.16 22.29
N MET A 109 4.27 23.02 21.37
CA MET A 109 4.79 24.35 21.69
C MET A 109 3.73 25.25 22.34
N GLU A 110 2.48 25.18 21.89
CA GLU A 110 1.37 25.93 22.47
C GLU A 110 1.06 25.47 23.89
N LEU A 111 0.95 24.15 24.12
CA LEU A 111 0.76 23.57 25.45
C LEU A 111 1.89 23.94 26.42
N HIS A 112 3.15 23.94 25.95
CA HIS A 112 4.28 24.38 26.78
C HIS A 112 4.17 25.85 27.17
N ARG A 113 3.72 26.72 26.26
CA ARG A 113 3.49 28.14 26.58
C ARG A 113 2.39 28.32 27.60
N GLU A 114 1.24 27.66 27.40
CA GLU A 114 0.10 27.73 28.33
C GLU A 114 0.47 27.20 29.71
N PHE A 115 1.16 26.05 29.78
CA PHE A 115 1.63 25.47 31.03
C PHE A 115 2.57 26.43 31.78
N ASN A 116 3.50 27.06 31.08
CA ASN A 116 4.41 28.04 31.68
C ASN A 116 3.67 29.26 32.21
N MET A 117 2.66 29.77 31.48
CA MET A 117 1.80 30.85 31.94
C MET A 117 1.05 30.46 33.22
N ILE A 118 0.37 29.31 33.24
CA ILE A 118 -0.38 28.82 34.40
C ILE A 118 0.55 28.63 35.61
N ARG A 119 1.75 28.09 35.39
CA ARG A 119 2.77 27.93 36.43
C ARG A 119 3.19 29.28 37.00
N GLN A 120 3.42 30.28 36.15
CA GLN A 120 3.79 31.63 36.57
C GLN A 120 2.65 32.31 37.34
N ASP A 121 1.42 32.20 36.85
CA ASP A 121 0.22 32.73 37.52
C ASP A 121 -0.02 32.06 38.87
N SER A 122 0.20 30.76 38.99
CA SER A 122 0.11 30.01 40.25
C SER A 122 1.13 30.51 41.27
N VAL A 123 2.39 30.72 40.86
CA VAL A 123 3.44 31.29 41.71
C VAL A 123 3.09 32.72 42.14
N ASN A 124 2.61 33.54 41.19
CA ASN A 124 2.20 34.91 41.47
C ASN A 124 1.00 34.97 42.44
N PHE A 125 0.04 34.06 42.29
CA PHE A 125 -1.10 33.93 43.19
C PHE A 125 -0.67 33.52 44.59
N GLN A 126 0.18 32.49 44.73
CA GLN A 126 0.73 32.07 46.02
C GLN A 126 1.46 33.21 46.72
N ARG A 127 2.28 33.98 45.99
CA ARG A 127 2.94 35.19 46.52
C ARG A 127 1.94 36.23 47.02
N LYS A 128 0.84 36.47 46.30
CA LYS A 128 -0.17 37.47 46.71
C LYS A 128 -1.01 37.03 47.92
N VAL A 129 -1.38 35.74 48.00
CA VAL A 129 -2.24 35.21 49.07
C VAL A 129 -1.48 35.00 50.37
N TYR A 130 -0.25 34.47 50.29
CA TYR A 130 0.54 34.10 51.46
C TYR A 130 1.74 35.02 51.74
N GLY A 131 2.07 35.97 50.84
CA GLY A 131 3.24 36.85 50.96
C GLY A 131 3.06 38.08 51.85
N LYS A 132 2.01 38.14 52.68
CA LYS A 132 1.97 39.07 53.81
C LYS A 132 2.43 38.33 55.07
N GLN A 133 3.74 38.21 55.21
CA GLN A 133 4.37 38.17 56.54
C GLN A 133 4.87 39.58 56.84
N ASP A 134 4.55 40.02 58.04
CA ASP A 134 4.58 41.40 58.48
C ASP A 134 5.98 42.02 58.45
N VAL A 135 6.01 43.32 58.19
CA VAL A 135 7.11 44.21 58.52
C VAL A 135 7.37 44.20 60.02
N ASN A 136 8.40 43.49 60.48
CA ASN A 136 9.06 43.87 61.74
C ASN A 136 10.54 43.49 61.72
N GLY A 137 11.38 44.44 62.15
CA GLY A 137 12.81 44.43 61.96
C GLY A 137 13.57 43.37 62.74
N GLY A 138 14.86 43.27 62.40
CA GLY A 138 15.83 42.47 63.12
C GLY A 138 16.46 41.38 62.27
N GLN A 139 17.78 41.35 62.28
CA GLN A 139 18.66 40.35 61.68
C GLN A 139 18.14 38.90 61.78
N GLY A 140 18.38 38.14 60.71
CA GLY A 140 18.69 36.72 60.78
C GLY A 140 17.54 35.77 60.49
N SER A 141 17.51 35.22 59.28
CA SER A 141 17.64 33.76 59.10
C SER A 141 17.53 33.39 57.63
N SER A 142 18.57 32.71 57.16
CA SER A 142 18.61 31.99 55.90
C SER A 142 17.49 30.94 55.91
N VAL A 143 16.44 31.16 55.13
CA VAL A 143 15.55 30.09 54.68
C VAL A 143 15.68 30.06 53.17
N THR A 144 16.65 29.25 52.74
CA THR A 144 16.73 28.71 51.39
C THR A 144 15.45 27.91 51.12
N GLN A 145 14.49 28.52 50.44
CA GLN A 145 13.56 27.73 49.63
C GLN A 145 14.16 27.64 48.24
N ASN A 146 14.85 26.52 48.02
CA ASN A 146 15.23 26.03 46.70
C ASN A 146 13.99 26.07 45.80
N THR A 147 13.84 27.12 44.99
CA THR A 147 13.20 26.95 43.70
C THR A 147 14.26 26.25 42.87
N ASN A 148 14.20 24.91 42.84
CA ASN A 148 14.91 24.16 41.82
C ASN A 148 14.43 24.73 40.47
N THR A 149 15.19 25.66 39.93
CA THR A 149 15.28 25.94 38.51
C THR A 149 16.21 24.87 37.98
N PRO A 150 15.72 23.84 37.26
CA PRO A 150 16.56 23.22 36.26
C PRO A 150 16.80 24.30 35.21
N ASP A 151 18.01 24.83 35.28
CA ASP A 151 18.67 25.55 34.21
C ASP A 151 18.75 24.65 32.96
N ASP A 152 18.81 25.30 31.81
CA ASP A 152 19.11 24.74 30.50
C ASP A 152 18.13 23.73 29.86
N ALA A 153 17.21 24.30 29.09
CA ALA A 153 17.25 24.18 27.63
C ALA A 153 17.73 22.85 27.02
N ASP A 154 16.99 21.78 27.24
CA ASP A 154 16.74 20.84 26.14
C ASP A 154 15.50 21.33 25.39
N GLU A 155 15.67 22.41 24.63
CA GLU A 155 14.83 22.65 23.47
C GLU A 155 14.93 21.37 22.63
N ILE A 156 13.89 20.53 22.64
CA ILE A 156 13.85 19.30 21.87
C ILE A 156 13.89 19.69 20.40
N ARG A 157 15.10 19.87 19.89
CA ARG A 157 15.38 20.27 18.52
C ARG A 157 15.45 18.97 17.73
N LEU A 158 14.28 18.55 17.25
CA LEU A 158 14.11 17.41 16.34
C LEU A 158 14.76 17.77 14.99
N GLU A 159 16.08 17.62 14.91
CA GLU A 159 16.83 17.75 13.67
C GLU A 159 16.61 16.50 12.81
N LEU A 160 16.12 16.70 11.59
CA LEU A 160 15.97 15.66 10.57
C LEU A 160 17.33 15.02 10.30
N SER A 161 17.45 13.70 10.44
CA SER A 161 18.59 12.95 9.89
C SER A 161 18.59 13.11 8.36
N GLN A 162 19.52 13.90 7.82
CA GLN A 162 19.72 13.99 6.37
C GLN A 162 20.35 12.70 5.85
N PRO A 163 19.99 12.23 4.63
CA PRO A 163 20.67 11.11 4.01
C PRO A 163 22.13 11.48 3.74
N GLN A 164 23.07 10.75 4.36
CA GLN A 164 24.50 10.89 4.09
C GLN A 164 24.76 10.44 2.66
N VAL A 165 25.07 11.39 1.77
CA VAL A 165 25.62 11.08 0.44
C VAL A 165 27.11 10.81 0.65
N PRO A 166 27.64 9.62 0.28
CA PRO A 166 29.07 9.37 0.37
C PRO A 166 29.84 10.32 -0.55
N ASP A 167 30.89 10.97 -0.03
CA ASP A 167 31.79 11.84 -0.80
C ASP A 167 32.46 11.05 -1.94
N GLU A 168 32.02 11.26 -3.18
CA GLU A 168 32.80 10.90 -4.36
C GLU A 168 33.97 11.88 -4.48
N LYS A 169 35.15 11.41 -4.10
CA LYS A 169 36.44 12.06 -4.30
C LYS A 169 36.74 12.15 -5.81
N PRO A 170 37.04 13.33 -6.39
CA PRO A 170 37.38 13.42 -7.80
C PRO A 170 38.73 12.76 -8.07
N GLU A 171 38.70 11.75 -8.94
CA GLU A 171 39.86 11.04 -9.47
C GLU A 171 40.71 11.99 -10.33
N ALA A 172 41.98 12.17 -9.95
CA ALA A 172 42.92 13.01 -10.66
C ALA A 172 43.23 12.40 -12.03
N ALA A 173 42.93 13.14 -13.08
CA ALA A 173 43.30 12.84 -14.46
C ALA A 173 44.80 12.56 -14.57
N ALA A 174 45.14 11.31 -14.91
CA ALA A 174 46.45 10.93 -15.40
C ALA A 174 46.72 11.67 -16.71
N LYS A 175 47.73 12.54 -16.72
CA LYS A 175 48.40 12.97 -17.95
C LYS A 175 49.42 11.89 -18.32
N GLY A 176 49.13 11.15 -19.37
CA GLY A 176 50.09 10.37 -20.13
C GLY A 176 49.93 10.75 -21.59
N ASP A 177 50.92 11.50 -22.08
CA ASP A 177 51.54 11.41 -23.42
C ASP A 177 52.71 12.41 -23.48
#